data_AF-A0A833T302-F1
#
_entry.id   AF-A0A833T302-F1
#
_cell.length_a   1.000
_cell.length_b   1.000
_cell.length_c   1.000
_cell.angle_alpha   90.00
_cell.angle_beta   90.00
_cell.angle_gamma   90.00
#
_symmetry.space_group_name_H-M   'P 1'
#
loop_
_entity.id
_entity.type
_entity.pdbx_description
1 polymer ?
#
loop_
_entity_poly.entity_id
_entity_poly.type
_entity_poly.pdbx_seq_one_letter_code
_entity_poly.pdbx_strand_id
1 'polypeptide(L)'
;MKTSALISIMGASALATAHLSAAATSCRTTEDTDSSDTHSGTETTDYAGPISRSFQKVTSLQARVQGDMPQWDTANQRLVSEYYDTFDEKYRALLDTVNMAAIEGALKYVQAECINASVVTDCERKNGVQYVVFYQTTVVQPTAAMDFYANATDEYDFAIEHCPFLPLDGGRCNPNPDGTFPDVCNQYIGVNGQPDLGFCVGGTLQDNEVIAPYPHNYWFSFPNSCPQSRWSDKTDACRAEYAGGLCPLGVDPDGETCTFSYEVLGYIPLDDVVGITSLVNPQTNSNYANYTEFCEAGGVEFSVTVSGDEVAWLDGLEFWANPGDSAANAERAEKLVAAYGELVKTGALTSDGGVMKALPTVASLTTSNPPCYKNSKICASAEFGCKRSYSSQICEVCTSNDSGCVKSYQSD
;
A
#
# COMPACT_ATOMS: atom_id res chain seq x y z
N MET A 1 19.74 9.79 32.43
CA MET A 1 19.88 8.59 31.57
C MET A 1 19.50 9.01 30.17
N LYS A 2 20.42 8.87 29.21
CA LYS A 2 20.31 9.43 27.86
C LYS A 2 19.44 8.49 27.00
N THR A 3 18.26 8.94 26.63
CA THR A 3 17.42 8.35 25.58
C THR A 3 17.91 8.91 24.24
N SER A 4 18.45 8.05 23.37
CA SER A 4 18.89 8.41 22.03
C SER A 4 17.84 7.91 21.06
N ALA A 5 16.96 8.80 20.60
CA ALA A 5 16.06 8.52 19.48
C ALA A 5 16.88 8.64 18.19
N LEU A 6 17.11 7.51 17.51
CA LEU A 6 17.72 7.49 16.18
C LEU A 6 16.70 8.00 15.16
N ILE A 7 16.99 9.16 14.59
CA ILE A 7 16.24 9.79 13.51
C ILE A 7 16.77 9.20 12.19
N SER A 8 15.94 8.42 11.49
CA SER A 8 16.26 7.93 10.15
C SER A 8 15.96 9.00 9.09
N ILE A 9 16.96 9.35 8.30
CA ILE A 9 16.85 10.24 7.13
C ILE A 9 16.92 9.34 5.90
N MET A 10 15.80 9.16 5.21
CA MET A 10 15.77 8.48 3.91
C MET A 10 16.40 9.38 2.84
N GLY A 11 17.44 8.89 2.17
CA GLY A 11 18.07 9.55 1.04
C GLY A 11 17.25 9.38 -0.23
N ALA A 12 16.96 10.50 -0.91
CA ALA A 12 16.27 10.52 -2.19
C ALA A 12 17.15 9.94 -3.31
N SER A 13 16.69 8.88 -3.97
CA SER A 13 17.21 8.45 -5.26
C SER A 13 16.43 9.15 -6.38
N ALA A 14 17.13 9.95 -7.18
CA ALA A 14 16.56 10.69 -8.29
C ALA A 14 16.28 9.77 -9.48
N LEU A 15 15.01 9.60 -9.85
CA LEU A 15 14.61 9.08 -11.15
C LEU A 15 14.42 10.23 -12.13
N ALA A 16 15.16 10.19 -13.23
CA ALA A 16 15.12 11.18 -14.30
C ALA A 16 13.92 10.93 -15.22
N THR A 17 12.91 11.80 -15.16
CA THR A 17 11.81 11.82 -16.14
C THR A 17 12.19 12.63 -17.38
N ALA A 18 12.21 11.98 -18.54
CA ALA A 18 12.36 12.63 -19.83
C ALA A 18 11.06 13.36 -20.22
N HIS A 19 11.11 14.69 -20.31
CA HIS A 19 10.02 15.51 -20.82
C HIS A 19 9.90 15.41 -22.34
N LEU A 20 8.71 15.08 -22.84
CA LEU A 20 8.28 15.36 -24.20
C LEU A 20 7.05 16.27 -24.16
N SER A 21 7.32 17.57 -24.36
CA SER A 21 6.32 18.60 -24.64
C SER A 21 5.97 18.59 -26.13
N ALA A 22 4.69 18.57 -26.48
CA ALA A 22 4.23 18.99 -27.80
C ALA A 22 2.93 19.80 -27.70
N ALA A 23 2.96 20.98 -28.31
CA ALA A 23 2.04 22.09 -28.16
C ALA A 23 0.70 21.90 -28.89
N ALA A 24 -0.39 22.38 -28.27
CA ALA A 24 -1.67 22.59 -28.93
C ALA A 24 -1.63 23.91 -29.73
N THR A 25 -1.71 23.81 -31.06
CA THR A 25 -1.85 24.97 -31.95
C THR A 25 -3.33 25.31 -32.12
N SER A 26 -3.66 26.54 -31.76
CA SER A 26 -4.94 27.22 -32.01
C SER A 26 -5.11 27.52 -33.50
N CYS A 27 -6.31 27.30 -34.05
CA CYS A 27 -6.81 28.06 -35.19
C CYS A 27 -8.32 28.27 -35.08
N ARG A 28 -8.72 29.54 -35.23
CA ARG A 28 -10.08 30.07 -35.14
C ARG A 28 -10.72 30.17 -36.53
N THR A 29 -12.01 29.82 -36.58
CA THR A 29 -13.14 30.41 -37.36
C THR A 29 -13.06 30.54 -38.88
N THR A 30 -14.11 30.01 -39.54
CA THR A 30 -15.00 30.81 -40.41
C THR A 30 -16.42 30.23 -40.40
N GLU A 31 -17.39 31.13 -40.37
CA GLU A 31 -18.85 30.97 -40.44
C GLU A 31 -19.30 30.44 -41.81
N ASP A 32 -20.44 29.74 -41.85
CA ASP A 32 -21.51 30.04 -42.82
C ASP A 32 -22.86 29.40 -42.40
N THR A 33 -23.83 30.29 -42.16
CA THR A 33 -25.27 30.32 -42.50
C THR A 33 -25.81 29.14 -43.34
N ASP A 34 -27.04 28.61 -43.25
CA ASP A 34 -28.34 29.16 -42.82
C ASP A 34 -29.42 28.04 -42.77
N SER A 35 -30.59 28.38 -42.20
CA SER A 35 -31.94 27.84 -42.46
C SER A 35 -32.49 26.62 -41.68
N SER A 36 -33.28 26.99 -40.67
CA SER A 36 -34.70 26.63 -40.43
C SER A 36 -35.17 25.18 -40.62
N ASP A 37 -35.67 24.58 -39.53
CA ASP A 37 -37.09 24.19 -39.47
C ASP A 37 -37.57 23.90 -38.04
N THR A 38 -38.75 24.45 -37.75
CA THR A 38 -39.56 24.29 -36.53
C THR A 38 -40.29 22.95 -36.50
N HIS A 39 -40.19 22.18 -35.40
CA HIS A 39 -41.38 21.53 -34.81
C HIS A 39 -41.18 20.99 -33.38
N SER A 40 -42.04 21.51 -32.50
CA SER A 40 -42.82 20.84 -31.44
C SER A 40 -42.12 20.01 -30.37
N GLY A 41 -42.38 20.42 -29.12
CA GLY A 41 -41.81 19.90 -27.90
C GLY A 41 -42.00 18.41 -27.63
N THR A 42 -41.10 17.91 -26.80
CA THR A 42 -41.45 17.12 -25.62
C THR A 42 -40.35 17.41 -24.59
N GLU A 43 -40.70 18.11 -23.52
CA GLU A 43 -39.84 18.16 -22.33
C GLU A 43 -39.86 16.75 -21.71
N THR A 44 -38.89 15.92 -22.08
CA THR A 44 -38.47 14.81 -21.21
C THR A 44 -37.42 15.38 -20.28
N THR A 45 -37.85 15.75 -19.09
CA THR A 45 -36.97 15.92 -17.94
C THR A 45 -36.34 14.57 -17.62
N ASP A 46 -35.19 14.28 -18.21
CA ASP A 46 -34.27 13.27 -17.69
C ASP A 46 -33.72 13.80 -16.36
N TYR A 47 -34.48 13.57 -15.29
CA TYR A 47 -33.89 13.50 -13.96
C TYR A 47 -33.13 12.17 -13.86
N ALA A 48 -31.98 12.10 -14.54
CA ALA A 48 -30.87 11.31 -14.04
C ALA A 48 -30.39 12.04 -12.76
N GLY A 49 -31.10 11.82 -11.65
CA GLY A 49 -30.59 12.24 -10.35
C GLY A 49 -29.19 11.64 -10.17
N PRO A 50 -28.21 12.40 -9.64
CA PRO A 50 -26.90 11.84 -9.39
C PRO A 50 -27.09 10.73 -8.37
N ILE A 51 -26.92 9.49 -8.81
CA ILE A 51 -26.70 8.38 -7.89
C ILE A 51 -25.30 8.64 -7.33
N SER A 52 -25.19 9.51 -6.33
CA SER A 52 -24.04 9.56 -5.44
C SER A 52 -24.09 8.30 -4.61
N ARG A 53 -23.63 7.17 -5.18
CA ARG A 53 -23.42 5.95 -4.42
C ARG A 53 -22.20 6.23 -3.55
N SER A 54 -22.43 6.39 -2.26
CA SER A 54 -21.36 6.31 -1.25
C SER A 54 -20.53 5.07 -1.52
N PHE A 55 -19.20 5.20 -1.45
CA PHE A 55 -18.29 4.08 -1.64
C PHE A 55 -18.63 2.97 -0.64
N GLN A 56 -18.82 1.75 -1.13
CA GLN A 56 -19.12 0.60 -0.28
C GLN A 56 -17.82 0.06 0.31
N LYS A 57 -17.88 -0.32 1.57
CA LYS A 57 -16.78 -0.90 2.34
C LYS A 57 -16.07 -2.03 1.59
N VAL A 58 -14.75 -1.94 1.49
CA VAL A 58 -13.88 -2.99 0.95
C VAL A 58 -12.90 -3.43 2.03
N THR A 59 -12.80 -4.74 2.26
CA THR A 59 -11.83 -5.35 3.16
C THR A 59 -10.73 -6.02 2.35
N SER A 60 -9.47 -5.77 2.65
CA SER A 60 -8.33 -6.31 1.94
C SER A 60 -7.18 -6.63 2.88
N LEU A 61 -6.16 -7.30 2.34
CA LEU A 61 -4.93 -7.62 3.06
C LEU A 61 -3.76 -6.84 2.49
N GLN A 62 -2.97 -6.28 3.38
CA GLN A 62 -1.70 -5.63 3.07
C GLN A 62 -0.62 -6.10 4.03
N ALA A 63 0.62 -5.79 3.72
CA ALA A 63 1.76 -6.02 4.59
C ALA A 63 2.58 -4.75 4.78
N ARG A 64 3.26 -4.66 5.92
CA ARG A 64 4.35 -3.73 6.16
C ARG A 64 5.60 -4.50 6.53
N VAL A 65 6.73 -4.05 6.00
CA VAL A 65 8.05 -4.49 6.45
C VAL A 65 8.56 -3.43 7.41
N GLN A 66 8.83 -3.81 8.66
CA GLN A 66 9.20 -2.89 9.73
C GLN A 66 10.26 -3.49 10.65
N GLY A 67 10.92 -2.63 11.42
CA GLY A 67 11.95 -3.04 12.38
C GLY A 67 11.41 -3.45 13.73
N ASP A 68 10.29 -2.88 14.16
CA ASP A 68 9.67 -3.16 15.44
C ASP A 68 8.66 -4.32 15.37
N MET A 69 8.64 -5.12 16.44
CA MET A 69 7.68 -6.21 16.62
C MET A 69 6.38 -5.65 17.22
N PRO A 70 5.21 -5.83 16.58
CA PRO A 70 3.93 -5.47 17.19
C PRO A 70 3.74 -6.12 18.56
N GLN A 71 3.23 -5.36 19.54
CA GLN A 71 3.03 -5.80 20.92
C GLN A 71 1.54 -6.09 21.17
N TRP A 72 1.26 -7.13 21.93
CA TRP A 72 -0.09 -7.48 22.33
C TRP A 72 -0.63 -6.59 23.45
N ASP A 73 -1.67 -5.83 23.14
CA ASP A 73 -2.49 -5.17 24.14
C ASP A 73 -3.58 -6.12 24.63
N THR A 74 -3.44 -6.61 25.86
CA THR A 74 -4.38 -7.56 26.46
C THR A 74 -5.74 -6.93 26.75
N ALA A 75 -5.82 -5.63 27.08
CA ALA A 75 -7.09 -5.01 27.43
C ALA A 75 -8.03 -4.89 26.22
N ASN A 76 -7.46 -4.57 25.07
CA ASN A 76 -8.19 -4.33 23.81
C ASN A 76 -8.13 -5.53 22.86
N GLN A 77 -7.33 -6.55 23.18
CA GLN A 77 -7.12 -7.75 22.38
C GLN A 77 -6.65 -7.38 20.96
N ARG A 78 -5.61 -6.55 20.87
CA ARG A 78 -5.04 -6.06 19.61
C ARG A 78 -3.52 -6.05 19.65
N LEU A 79 -2.89 -6.37 18.52
CA LEU A 79 -1.48 -6.05 18.29
C LEU A 79 -1.37 -4.56 17.93
N VAL A 80 -0.50 -3.85 18.65
CA VAL A 80 -0.27 -2.40 18.55
C VAL A 80 1.22 -2.09 18.50
N SER A 81 1.60 -0.83 18.28
CA SER A 81 3.01 -0.43 18.28
C SER A 81 3.68 -0.61 19.65
N GLU A 82 4.98 -0.91 19.66
CA GLU A 82 5.79 -0.86 20.88
C GLU A 82 6.03 0.58 21.37
N TYR A 83 5.95 1.56 20.48
CA TYR A 83 6.17 2.97 20.76
C TYR A 83 4.94 3.63 21.40
N TYR A 84 5.14 4.73 22.12
CA TYR A 84 4.09 5.48 22.86
C TYR A 84 3.58 4.76 24.12
N ASP A 85 2.76 5.46 24.91
CA ASP A 85 2.37 5.01 26.25
C ASP A 85 0.91 4.54 26.30
N THR A 86 0.00 5.26 25.66
CA THR A 86 -1.44 4.93 25.70
C THR A 86 -1.84 3.98 24.58
N PHE A 87 -2.94 3.24 24.77
CA PHE A 87 -3.47 2.35 23.75
C PHE A 87 -3.79 3.09 22.44
N ASP A 88 -4.46 4.23 22.51
CA ASP A 88 -4.87 4.97 21.31
C ASP A 88 -3.67 5.49 20.50
N GLU A 89 -2.59 5.90 21.17
CA GLU A 89 -1.34 6.28 20.51
C GLU A 89 -0.66 5.07 19.87
N LYS A 90 -0.55 3.96 20.60
CA LYS A 90 0.04 2.70 20.12
C LYS A 90 -0.71 2.11 18.93
N TYR A 91 -2.04 2.15 18.97
CA TYR A 91 -2.92 1.76 17.88
C TYR A 91 -2.67 2.69 16.68
N ARG A 92 -2.81 4.00 16.86
CA ARG A 92 -2.61 4.96 15.77
C ARG A 92 -1.24 4.85 15.11
N ALA A 93 -0.18 4.65 15.90
CA ALA A 93 1.21 4.61 15.43
C ALA A 93 1.47 3.58 14.32
N LEU A 94 0.73 2.47 14.28
CA LEU A 94 0.93 1.46 13.24
C LEU A 94 0.53 1.95 11.84
N LEU A 95 -0.44 2.88 11.72
CA LEU A 95 -0.88 3.46 10.46
C LEU A 95 -1.01 5.00 10.54
N ASP A 96 -0.05 5.69 11.18
CA ASP A 96 -0.04 7.15 11.30
C ASP A 96 0.67 7.81 10.09
N THR A 97 0.02 7.80 8.92
CA THR A 97 0.58 8.29 7.65
C THR A 97 1.77 7.46 7.21
N VAL A 98 1.49 6.26 6.70
CA VAL A 98 2.51 5.25 6.36
C VAL A 98 2.27 4.62 4.98
N ASN A 99 3.33 4.08 4.40
CA ASN A 99 3.24 3.21 3.24
C ASN A 99 2.94 1.76 3.65
N MET A 100 2.18 1.06 2.82
CA MET A 100 1.98 -0.39 2.88
C MET A 100 2.17 -0.99 1.49
N ALA A 101 2.38 -2.30 1.43
CA ALA A 101 2.46 -3.04 0.18
C ALA A 101 1.38 -4.12 0.12
N ALA A 102 1.02 -4.54 -1.09
CA ALA A 102 0.34 -5.79 -1.32
C ALA A 102 1.18 -6.95 -0.76
N ILE A 103 0.52 -8.03 -0.30
CA ILE A 103 1.24 -9.22 0.18
C ILE A 103 2.13 -9.79 -0.92
N GLU A 104 1.63 -9.77 -2.16
CA GLU A 104 2.28 -10.25 -3.37
C GLU A 104 3.64 -9.58 -3.65
N GLY A 105 3.86 -8.38 -3.11
CA GLY A 105 5.11 -7.64 -3.28
C GLY A 105 5.70 -7.06 -2.00
N ALA A 106 5.30 -7.59 -0.84
CA ALA A 106 5.81 -7.13 0.46
C ALA A 106 7.35 -7.19 0.53
N LEU A 107 7.97 -8.17 -0.13
CA LEU A 107 9.42 -8.34 -0.17
C LEU A 107 10.14 -7.45 -1.19
N LYS A 108 9.42 -6.70 -2.05
CA LYS A 108 10.06 -5.74 -2.97
C LYS A 108 10.93 -4.75 -2.22
N TYR A 109 10.38 -4.10 -1.19
CA TYR A 109 11.12 -3.10 -0.41
C TYR A 109 12.34 -3.71 0.30
N VAL A 110 12.21 -4.94 0.80
CA VAL A 110 13.34 -5.68 1.39
C VAL A 110 14.45 -5.84 0.36
N GLN A 111 14.14 -6.48 -0.76
CA GLN A 111 15.10 -6.87 -1.80
C GLN A 111 15.70 -5.67 -2.53
N ALA A 112 14.87 -4.69 -2.87
CA ALA A 112 15.28 -3.53 -3.66
C ALA A 112 16.09 -2.52 -2.83
N GLU A 113 15.77 -2.38 -1.54
CA GLU A 113 16.27 -1.24 -0.78
C GLU A 113 16.99 -1.60 0.51
N CYS A 114 16.76 -2.78 1.10
CA CYS A 114 17.14 -3.01 2.50
C CYS A 114 18.32 -3.95 2.71
N ILE A 115 18.53 -4.91 1.80
CA ILE A 115 19.43 -6.05 2.06
C ILE A 115 20.62 -6.14 1.13
N ASN A 116 20.71 -5.33 0.07
CA ASN A 116 21.89 -5.37 -0.80
C ASN A 116 23.14 -5.02 0.01
N ALA A 117 24.21 -5.78 -0.16
CA ALA A 117 25.44 -5.63 0.62
C ALA A 117 26.03 -4.20 0.57
N SER A 118 25.71 -3.41 -0.47
CA SER A 118 26.11 -2.01 -0.61
C SER A 118 25.38 -1.02 0.31
N VAL A 119 24.23 -1.40 0.87
CA VAL A 119 23.41 -0.55 1.77
C VAL A 119 23.37 -1.08 3.21
N VAL A 120 23.83 -2.30 3.43
CA VAL A 120 24.00 -2.88 4.77
C VAL A 120 25.19 -2.21 5.46
N THR A 121 24.98 -1.76 6.69
CA THR A 121 26.01 -1.15 7.53
C THR A 121 26.00 -1.80 8.90
N ASP A 122 27.17 -2.10 9.46
CA ASP A 122 27.32 -2.66 10.81
C ASP A 122 26.45 -3.90 11.10
N CYS A 123 26.29 -4.78 10.09
CA CYS A 123 25.44 -5.97 10.17
C CYS A 123 23.98 -5.69 10.57
N GLU A 124 23.48 -4.54 10.09
CA GLU A 124 22.09 -4.13 10.17
C GLU A 124 21.54 -3.90 8.75
N ARG A 125 20.37 -4.48 8.45
CA ARG A 125 19.62 -4.17 7.23
C ARG A 125 19.25 -2.69 7.25
N LYS A 126 19.14 -2.04 6.08
CA LYS A 126 18.72 -0.63 6.01
C LYS A 126 17.39 -0.45 6.77
N ASN A 127 17.29 0.64 7.53
CA ASN A 127 16.14 0.98 8.36
C ASN A 127 15.80 -0.08 9.44
N GLY A 128 16.73 -0.98 9.76
CA GLY A 128 16.57 -1.98 10.82
C GLY A 128 15.42 -2.96 10.56
N VAL A 129 15.06 -3.24 9.30
CA VAL A 129 13.92 -4.11 8.97
C VAL A 129 14.12 -5.54 9.49
N GLN A 130 13.12 -6.06 10.19
CA GLN A 130 13.20 -7.35 10.87
C GLN A 130 11.93 -8.20 10.71
N TYR A 131 10.78 -7.59 10.49
CA TYR A 131 9.49 -8.28 10.49
C TYR A 131 8.67 -7.95 9.25
N VAL A 132 7.95 -8.95 8.75
CA VAL A 132 6.80 -8.74 7.86
C VAL A 132 5.54 -8.83 8.71
N VAL A 133 4.77 -7.75 8.75
CA VAL A 133 3.54 -7.62 9.55
C VAL A 133 2.35 -7.60 8.61
N PHE A 134 1.38 -8.47 8.85
CA PHE A 134 0.19 -8.62 8.03
C PHE A 134 -1.00 -7.89 8.63
N TYR A 135 -1.68 -7.13 7.79
CA TYR A 135 -2.82 -6.30 8.17
C TYR A 135 -4.04 -6.73 7.35
N GLN A 136 -5.18 -6.82 8.02
CA GLN A 136 -6.47 -6.71 7.37
C GLN A 136 -6.93 -5.26 7.51
N THR A 137 -7.16 -4.58 6.39
CA THR A 137 -7.74 -3.24 6.39
C THR A 137 -9.15 -3.27 5.87
N THR A 138 -9.93 -2.30 6.31
CA THR A 138 -11.27 -2.03 5.82
C THR A 138 -11.29 -0.58 5.41
N VAL A 139 -11.66 -0.30 4.15
CA VAL A 139 -11.61 1.03 3.54
C VAL A 139 -12.99 1.44 3.04
N VAL A 140 -13.34 2.69 3.31
CA VAL A 140 -14.38 3.43 2.59
C VAL A 140 -13.75 4.71 2.09
N GLN A 141 -13.52 4.80 0.77
CA GLN A 141 -12.88 5.97 0.18
C GLN A 141 -13.80 7.20 0.25
N PRO A 142 -13.26 8.42 0.43
CA PRO A 142 -14.06 9.63 0.33
C PRO A 142 -14.74 9.75 -1.03
N THR A 143 -16.03 10.11 -1.05
CA THR A 143 -16.79 10.25 -2.30
C THR A 143 -16.17 11.28 -3.24
N ALA A 144 -15.70 12.41 -2.71
CA ALA A 144 -15.06 13.46 -3.50
C ALA A 144 -13.79 12.95 -4.22
N ALA A 145 -12.95 12.16 -3.53
CA ALA A 145 -11.78 11.54 -4.14
C ALA A 145 -12.15 10.53 -5.23
N MET A 146 -13.16 9.68 -5.00
CA MET A 146 -13.60 8.68 -5.98
C MET A 146 -14.24 9.30 -7.21
N ASP A 147 -14.89 10.46 -7.07
CA ASP A 147 -15.38 11.23 -8.21
C ASP A 147 -14.24 11.93 -8.97
N PHE A 148 -13.25 12.46 -8.26
CA PHE A 148 -12.10 13.15 -8.84
C PHE A 148 -11.19 12.19 -9.63
N TYR A 149 -10.94 11.00 -9.07
CA TYR A 149 -10.11 9.94 -9.66
C TYR A 149 -10.94 8.87 -10.40
N ALA A 150 -12.14 9.22 -10.87
CA ALA A 150 -13.04 8.27 -11.55
C ALA A 150 -12.55 7.80 -12.93
N ASN A 151 -11.39 8.28 -13.39
CA ASN A 151 -10.83 8.07 -14.73
C ASN A 151 -9.58 7.17 -14.73
N ALA A 152 -9.37 6.33 -13.72
CA ALA A 152 -8.28 5.36 -13.67
C ALA A 152 -8.22 4.48 -14.95
N THR A 153 -7.20 4.69 -15.79
CA THR A 153 -6.97 3.89 -17.01
C THR A 153 -5.67 3.11 -16.98
N ASP A 154 -4.73 3.52 -16.14
CA ASP A 154 -3.42 2.91 -16.01
C ASP A 154 -3.09 2.72 -14.52
N GLU A 155 -2.87 1.47 -14.12
CA GLU A 155 -2.61 1.11 -12.73
C GLU A 155 -1.22 1.57 -12.24
N TYR A 156 -0.31 1.92 -13.15
CA TYR A 156 0.96 2.56 -12.84
C TYR A 156 0.81 4.05 -12.47
N ASP A 157 -0.32 4.67 -12.83
CA ASP A 157 -0.69 5.98 -12.29
C ASP A 157 -1.45 5.78 -10.97
N PHE A 158 -2.58 5.08 -11.02
CA PHE A 158 -3.38 4.69 -9.86
C PHE A 158 -4.40 3.60 -10.21
N ALA A 159 -4.62 2.69 -9.26
CA ALA A 159 -5.57 1.61 -9.40
C ALA A 159 -7.03 2.11 -9.30
N ILE A 160 -7.95 1.37 -9.92
CA ILE A 160 -9.40 1.59 -9.76
C ILE A 160 -9.76 1.52 -8.27
N GLU A 161 -10.60 2.45 -7.80
CA GLU A 161 -10.99 2.62 -6.38
C GLU A 161 -9.90 3.23 -5.46
N HIS A 162 -8.84 3.81 -6.04
CA HIS A 162 -7.76 4.46 -5.29
C HIS A 162 -7.42 5.85 -5.86
N CYS A 163 -6.81 6.71 -5.02
CA CYS A 163 -6.05 7.86 -5.51
C CYS A 163 -4.61 7.44 -5.86
N PRO A 164 -3.80 8.32 -6.47
CA PRO A 164 -2.39 8.06 -6.70
C PRO A 164 -1.65 7.70 -5.42
N PHE A 165 -0.75 6.73 -5.52
CA PHE A 165 0.24 6.48 -4.50
C PHE A 165 1.12 7.72 -4.30
N LEU A 166 1.33 8.07 -3.05
CA LEU A 166 2.19 9.13 -2.57
C LEU A 166 3.10 8.55 -1.49
N PRO A 167 4.43 8.57 -1.65
CA PRO A 167 5.34 8.14 -0.60
C PRO A 167 5.12 8.92 0.70
N LEU A 168 4.90 8.19 1.79
CA LEU A 168 4.66 8.71 3.14
C LEU A 168 5.81 8.35 4.09
N ASP A 169 6.79 9.25 4.27
CA ASP A 169 7.94 9.02 5.14
C ASP A 169 7.92 9.90 6.39
N GLY A 170 8.27 9.31 7.53
CA GLY A 170 8.36 10.03 8.80
C GLY A 170 7.03 10.59 9.31
N GLY A 171 5.91 9.99 8.90
CA GLY A 171 4.56 10.39 9.29
C GLY A 171 3.94 11.48 8.44
N ARG A 172 4.53 11.83 7.31
CA ARG A 172 4.00 12.84 6.40
C ARG A 172 4.14 12.44 4.94
N CYS A 173 3.42 13.14 4.08
CA CYS A 173 3.72 13.19 2.66
C CYS A 173 5.19 13.57 2.40
N ASN A 174 5.82 12.94 1.41
CA ASN A 174 7.12 13.41 0.95
C ASN A 174 6.99 14.76 0.25
N PRO A 175 7.78 15.77 0.64
CA PRO A 175 7.82 17.03 -0.07
C PRO A 175 8.55 16.88 -1.41
N ASN A 176 8.18 17.72 -2.36
CA ASN A 176 8.92 17.97 -3.58
C ASN A 176 10.34 18.51 -3.28
N PRO A 177 11.27 18.48 -4.25
CA PRO A 177 12.62 19.02 -4.06
C PRO A 177 12.67 20.50 -3.64
N ASP A 178 11.64 21.28 -3.97
CA ASP A 178 11.51 22.69 -3.59
C ASP A 178 10.90 22.90 -2.19
N GLY A 179 10.55 21.82 -1.49
CA GLY A 179 9.96 21.83 -0.16
C GLY A 179 8.43 21.97 -0.13
N THR A 180 7.77 22.14 -1.28
CA THR A 180 6.30 22.11 -1.37
C THR A 180 5.77 20.69 -1.26
N PHE A 181 4.49 20.52 -0.91
CA PHE A 181 3.87 19.19 -0.96
C PHE A 181 3.23 18.92 -2.33
N PRO A 182 3.26 17.68 -2.81
CA PRO A 182 2.55 17.26 -4.02
C PRO A 182 1.06 17.56 -3.96
N ASP A 183 0.43 17.74 -5.11
CA ASP A 183 -1.00 18.06 -5.21
C ASP A 183 -1.88 17.05 -4.47
N VAL A 184 -1.62 15.75 -4.62
CA VAL A 184 -2.34 14.67 -3.92
C VAL A 184 -2.30 14.86 -2.39
N CYS A 185 -1.18 15.33 -1.84
CA CYS A 185 -1.08 15.61 -0.41
C CYS A 185 -1.91 16.83 0.02
N ASN A 186 -1.89 17.89 -0.79
CA ASN A 186 -2.66 19.10 -0.54
C ASN A 186 -4.17 18.85 -0.67
N GLN A 187 -4.57 17.88 -1.50
CA GLN A 187 -5.97 17.48 -1.69
C GLN A 187 -6.58 16.80 -0.46
N TYR A 188 -5.78 16.19 0.42
CA TYR A 188 -6.32 15.56 1.63
C TYR A 188 -7.05 16.53 2.56
N ILE A 189 -6.68 17.81 2.52
CA ILE A 189 -7.17 18.87 3.43
C ILE A 189 -7.54 20.16 2.70
N GLY A 190 -7.60 20.15 1.36
CA GLY A 190 -8.01 21.30 0.54
C GLY A 190 -7.16 22.56 0.67
N VAL A 191 -5.83 22.43 0.61
CA VAL A 191 -4.89 23.56 0.74
C VAL A 191 -4.13 23.84 -0.57
N ASN A 192 -3.41 24.96 -0.63
CA ASN A 192 -2.55 25.34 -1.77
C ASN A 192 -3.27 25.32 -3.14
N GLY A 193 -4.56 25.67 -3.14
CA GLY A 193 -5.39 25.72 -4.36
C GLY A 193 -5.94 24.38 -4.83
N GLN A 194 -5.68 23.30 -4.09
CA GLN A 194 -6.25 21.98 -4.37
C GLN A 194 -7.64 21.82 -3.74
N PRO A 195 -8.54 21.02 -4.35
CA PRO A 195 -9.83 20.70 -3.77
C PRO A 195 -9.66 19.86 -2.50
N ASP A 196 -10.57 20.01 -1.55
CA ASP A 196 -10.68 19.09 -0.41
C ASP A 196 -11.34 17.79 -0.87
N LEU A 197 -10.54 16.73 -1.00
CA LEU A 197 -10.97 15.41 -1.42
C LEU A 197 -11.06 14.42 -0.25
N GLY A 198 -10.65 14.81 0.96
CA GLY A 198 -10.50 13.93 2.11
C GLY A 198 -9.33 12.94 2.00
N PHE A 199 -9.12 12.15 3.06
CA PHE A 199 -7.96 11.29 3.28
C PHE A 199 -8.00 9.98 2.46
N CYS A 200 -7.98 10.09 1.14
CA CYS A 200 -8.04 8.94 0.25
C CYS A 200 -6.82 8.00 0.39
N VAL A 201 -7.08 6.70 0.45
CA VAL A 201 -6.02 5.67 0.43
C VAL A 201 -5.50 5.54 -1.00
N GLY A 202 -4.21 5.84 -1.18
CA GLY A 202 -3.55 5.72 -2.48
C GLY A 202 -3.22 4.29 -2.83
N GLY A 203 -3.10 3.98 -4.12
CA GLY A 203 -2.80 2.64 -4.61
C GLY A 203 -2.31 2.65 -6.05
N THR A 204 -1.11 2.14 -6.28
CA THR A 204 -0.46 2.12 -7.61
C THR A 204 0.36 0.85 -7.77
N LEU A 205 0.39 0.30 -8.99
CA LEU A 205 1.20 -0.86 -9.35
C LEU A 205 2.70 -0.50 -9.37
N GLN A 206 3.52 -1.37 -8.79
CA GLN A 206 4.93 -1.17 -8.46
C GLN A 206 5.74 -2.45 -8.75
N ASP A 207 5.48 -3.12 -9.86
CA ASP A 207 6.04 -4.43 -10.22
C ASP A 207 7.23 -4.38 -11.20
N ASN A 208 7.68 -3.18 -11.57
CA ASN A 208 8.67 -2.93 -12.63
C ASN A 208 10.09 -2.62 -12.12
N GLU A 209 10.40 -2.89 -10.85
CA GLU A 209 11.74 -2.67 -10.30
C GLU A 209 12.72 -3.74 -10.81
N VAL A 210 13.82 -3.32 -11.43
CA VAL A 210 14.75 -4.22 -12.14
C VAL A 210 15.31 -5.32 -11.23
N ILE A 211 15.66 -4.98 -10.00
CA ILE A 211 16.23 -5.93 -9.02
C ILE A 211 15.19 -6.71 -8.23
N ALA A 212 13.92 -6.35 -8.32
CA ALA A 212 12.83 -6.95 -7.54
C ALA A 212 11.48 -6.80 -8.28
N PRO A 213 11.32 -7.36 -9.50
CA PRO A 213 10.07 -7.22 -10.24
C PRO A 213 9.02 -8.20 -9.70
N TYR A 214 8.44 -7.88 -8.54
CA TYR A 214 7.35 -8.65 -7.92
C TYR A 214 6.04 -8.40 -8.66
N PRO A 215 5.47 -9.38 -9.38
CA PRO A 215 4.25 -9.16 -10.14
C PRO A 215 3.09 -8.82 -9.22
N HIS A 216 2.20 -7.93 -9.68
CA HIS A 216 1.01 -7.50 -8.93
C HIS A 216 1.34 -6.87 -7.57
N ASN A 217 2.54 -6.32 -7.43
CA ASN A 217 2.92 -5.56 -6.25
C ASN A 217 2.31 -4.17 -6.31
N TYR A 218 1.26 -3.91 -5.52
CA TYR A 218 0.75 -2.55 -5.33
C TYR A 218 1.35 -1.93 -4.08
N TRP A 219 1.72 -0.66 -4.16
CA TRP A 219 2.03 0.13 -2.98
C TRP A 219 0.88 1.06 -2.67
N PHE A 220 0.65 1.25 -1.37
CA PHE A 220 -0.49 1.98 -0.84
C PHE A 220 -0.03 3.09 0.10
N SER A 221 -0.70 4.22 0.00
CA SER A 221 -0.54 5.34 0.92
C SER A 221 -1.72 5.36 1.87
N PHE A 222 -1.46 5.19 3.17
CA PHE A 222 -2.47 5.29 4.21
C PHE A 222 -2.28 6.61 4.96
N PRO A 223 -2.81 7.75 4.45
CA PRO A 223 -2.67 9.03 5.12
C PRO A 223 -3.52 9.08 6.39
N ASN A 224 -2.97 9.64 7.46
CA ASN A 224 -3.67 9.89 8.70
C ASN A 224 -3.59 11.39 9.04
N SER A 225 -4.35 11.80 10.05
CA SER A 225 -4.39 13.15 10.59
C SER A 225 -3.04 13.88 10.56
N CYS A 226 -3.06 15.17 10.22
CA CYS A 226 -1.86 15.99 9.97
C CYS A 226 -0.92 15.42 8.89
N PRO A 227 -1.39 15.17 7.66
CA PRO A 227 -0.61 14.44 6.65
C PRO A 227 0.64 15.20 6.17
N GLN A 228 0.75 16.49 6.48
CA GLN A 228 1.89 17.34 6.12
C GLN A 228 2.92 17.53 7.25
N SER A 229 2.66 17.00 8.45
CA SER A 229 3.53 17.14 9.62
C SER A 229 4.24 15.83 9.96
N ARG A 230 5.53 15.90 10.30
CA ARG A 230 6.27 14.71 10.77
C ARG A 230 5.67 14.20 12.07
N TRP A 231 5.87 12.93 12.39
CA TRP A 231 5.35 12.32 13.63
C TRP A 231 5.64 13.15 14.89
N SER A 232 6.86 13.67 15.03
CA SER A 232 7.25 14.52 16.18
C SER A 232 6.46 15.82 16.30
N ASP A 233 5.87 16.29 15.20
CA ASP A 233 5.23 17.59 15.08
C ASP A 233 3.69 17.47 15.03
N LYS A 234 3.15 16.23 15.04
CA LYS A 234 1.71 15.97 15.04
C LYS A 234 1.08 16.17 16.42
N THR A 235 0.84 17.43 16.76
CA THR A 235 0.15 17.82 18.01
C THR A 235 -1.34 17.46 17.99
N ASP A 236 -1.96 17.32 19.17
CA ASP A 236 -3.40 17.11 19.30
C ASP A 236 -4.22 18.21 18.61
N ALA A 237 -3.76 19.46 18.68
CA ALA A 237 -4.40 20.59 18.00
C ALA A 237 -4.39 20.41 16.49
N CYS A 238 -3.25 20.02 15.92
CA CYS A 238 -3.16 19.71 14.50
C CYS A 238 -4.07 18.54 14.13
N ARG A 239 -4.09 17.47 14.94
CA ARG A 239 -4.91 16.28 14.64
C ARG A 239 -6.40 16.57 14.69
N ALA A 240 -6.81 17.52 15.54
CA ALA A 240 -8.18 18.00 15.59
C ALA A 240 -8.52 18.91 14.41
N GLU A 241 -7.58 19.75 13.96
CA GLU A 241 -7.76 20.63 12.80
C GLU A 241 -7.82 19.86 11.48
N TYR A 242 -6.92 18.88 11.32
CA TYR A 242 -6.78 18.05 10.12
C TYR A 242 -7.06 16.59 10.47
N ALA A 243 -8.29 16.31 10.91
CA ALA A 243 -8.74 14.97 11.27
C ALA A 243 -9.10 14.13 10.04
N GLY A 244 -8.85 12.82 10.10
CA GLY A 244 -9.21 11.87 9.06
C GLY A 244 -8.24 10.69 8.96
N GLY A 245 -8.45 9.83 7.96
CA GLY A 245 -7.64 8.63 7.74
C GLY A 245 -8.07 7.47 8.64
N LEU A 246 -7.33 7.21 9.72
CA LEU A 246 -7.55 6.05 10.58
C LEU A 246 -8.75 6.27 11.52
N CYS A 247 -9.69 5.33 11.51
CA CYS A 247 -10.79 5.26 12.45
C CYS A 247 -10.31 4.85 13.86
N PRO A 248 -10.91 5.39 14.93
CA PRO A 248 -10.74 4.85 16.28
C PRO A 248 -11.11 3.36 16.35
N LEU A 249 -10.52 2.63 17.30
CA LEU A 249 -10.82 1.20 17.47
C LEU A 249 -12.33 0.97 17.63
N GLY A 250 -12.88 0.08 16.81
CA GLY A 250 -14.30 -0.30 16.86
C GLY A 250 -15.24 0.65 16.12
N VAL A 251 -14.71 1.73 15.52
CA VAL A 251 -15.46 2.61 14.61
C VAL A 251 -15.24 2.12 13.17
N ASP A 252 -16.35 1.93 12.46
CA ASP A 252 -16.32 1.58 11.04
C ASP A 252 -16.01 2.81 10.18
N PRO A 253 -15.21 2.66 9.10
CA PRO A 253 -14.98 3.75 8.16
C PRO A 253 -16.26 4.11 7.42
N ASP A 254 -16.44 5.41 7.20
CA ASP A 254 -17.55 6.02 6.48
C ASP A 254 -17.09 6.83 5.25
N GLY A 255 -15.79 7.09 5.13
CA GLY A 255 -15.21 7.91 4.06
C GLY A 255 -15.38 9.41 4.28
N GLU A 256 -15.97 9.83 5.40
CA GLU A 256 -16.22 11.23 5.75
C GLU A 256 -15.46 11.61 7.04
N THR A 257 -15.74 10.90 8.13
CA THR A 257 -15.08 11.08 9.42
C THR A 257 -13.72 10.37 9.45
N CYS A 258 -13.68 9.16 8.89
CA CYS A 258 -12.45 8.37 8.74
C CYS A 258 -12.58 7.42 7.55
N THR A 259 -11.44 7.11 6.94
CA THR A 259 -11.37 6.40 5.66
C THR A 259 -11.08 4.92 5.82
N PHE A 260 -10.32 4.54 6.85
CA PHE A 260 -9.93 3.15 7.04
C PHE A 260 -9.84 2.74 8.50
N SER A 261 -10.09 1.47 8.75
CA SER A 261 -9.74 0.78 9.99
C SER A 261 -8.84 -0.42 9.67
N TYR A 262 -8.17 -0.96 10.69
CA TYR A 262 -7.31 -2.12 10.50
C TYR A 262 -7.31 -3.05 11.72
N GLU A 263 -6.88 -4.28 11.45
CA GLU A 263 -6.41 -5.25 12.42
C GLU A 263 -5.07 -5.82 11.95
N VAL A 264 -4.08 -5.86 12.83
CA VAL A 264 -2.87 -6.67 12.60
C VAL A 264 -3.26 -8.13 12.83
N LEU A 265 -3.12 -8.95 11.80
CA LEU A 265 -3.38 -10.39 11.88
C LEU A 265 -2.23 -11.13 12.54
N GLY A 266 -1.00 -10.64 12.36
CA GLY A 266 0.20 -11.22 12.96
C GLY A 266 1.44 -10.73 12.24
N TYR A 267 2.57 -11.33 12.57
CA TYR A 267 3.86 -11.00 12.00
C TYR A 267 4.73 -12.25 11.86
N ILE A 268 5.77 -12.17 11.03
CA ILE A 268 6.80 -13.20 10.91
C ILE A 268 8.18 -12.54 10.86
N PRO A 269 9.18 -13.05 11.60
CA PRO A 269 10.55 -12.60 11.47
C PRO A 269 11.07 -12.87 10.05
N LEU A 270 11.70 -11.86 9.44
CA LEU A 270 12.25 -11.97 8.09
C LEU A 270 13.33 -13.07 8.03
N ASP A 271 14.12 -13.22 9.10
CA ASP A 271 15.19 -14.22 9.22
C ASP A 271 14.68 -15.66 9.10
N ASP A 272 13.47 -15.93 9.60
CA ASP A 272 12.82 -17.23 9.46
C ASP A 272 12.36 -17.48 8.03
N VAL A 273 11.84 -16.43 7.36
CA VAL A 273 11.36 -16.52 5.96
C VAL A 273 12.51 -16.79 5.01
N VAL A 274 13.63 -16.07 5.16
CA VAL A 274 14.79 -16.18 4.27
C VAL A 274 15.69 -17.37 4.63
N GLY A 275 15.42 -18.04 5.76
CA GLY A 275 16.08 -19.27 6.18
C GLY A 275 17.35 -19.10 7.02
N ILE A 276 17.68 -17.88 7.47
CA ILE A 276 18.87 -17.61 8.30
C ILE A 276 18.85 -18.44 9.57
N THR A 277 17.71 -18.50 10.27
CA THR A 277 17.55 -19.23 11.53
C THR A 277 17.58 -20.76 11.37
N SER A 278 17.61 -21.24 10.13
CA SER A 278 17.80 -22.67 9.80
C SER A 278 19.24 -23.03 9.46
N LEU A 279 20.13 -22.05 9.26
CA LEU A 279 21.54 -22.26 8.97
C LEU A 279 22.34 -22.51 10.25
N VAL A 280 23.29 -23.45 10.20
CA VAL A 280 24.19 -23.78 11.32
C VAL A 280 25.37 -22.82 11.35
N ASN A 281 25.57 -22.14 12.47
CA ASN A 281 26.76 -21.37 12.76
C ASN A 281 27.94 -22.32 13.03
N PRO A 282 29.01 -22.32 12.20
CA PRO A 282 30.14 -23.22 12.36
C PRO A 282 30.98 -22.93 13.62
N GLN A 283 30.87 -21.74 14.20
CA GLN A 283 31.62 -21.35 15.41
C GLN A 283 30.96 -21.90 16.69
N THR A 284 29.63 -21.93 16.73
CA THR A 284 28.86 -22.35 17.91
C THR A 284 28.25 -23.74 17.77
N ASN A 285 28.23 -24.30 16.55
CA ASN A 285 27.57 -25.55 16.19
C ASN A 285 26.06 -25.56 16.56
N SER A 286 25.46 -24.39 16.58
CA SER A 286 24.03 -24.13 16.79
C SER A 286 23.49 -23.33 15.60
N ASN A 287 22.18 -23.26 15.42
CA ASN A 287 21.62 -22.40 14.38
C ASN A 287 21.89 -20.92 14.69
N TYR A 288 22.03 -20.08 13.65
CA TYR A 288 22.08 -18.64 13.83
C TYR A 288 20.80 -18.14 14.51
N ALA A 289 20.94 -17.24 15.49
CA ALA A 289 19.81 -16.66 16.19
C ALA A 289 19.08 -15.60 15.37
N ASN A 290 19.79 -14.86 14.51
CA ASN A 290 19.27 -13.76 13.70
C ASN A 290 20.27 -13.35 12.61
N TYR A 291 19.85 -12.38 11.78
CA TYR A 291 20.66 -11.78 10.73
C TYR A 291 22.00 -11.20 11.22
N THR A 292 22.01 -10.52 12.38
CA THR A 292 23.23 -9.89 12.90
C THR A 292 24.30 -10.95 13.17
N GLU A 293 23.95 -12.06 13.84
CA GLU A 293 24.91 -13.16 14.07
C GLU A 293 25.39 -13.78 12.75
N PHE A 294 24.49 -13.97 11.78
CA PHE A 294 24.82 -14.48 10.45
C PHE A 294 25.81 -13.57 9.72
N CYS A 295 25.57 -12.26 9.72
CA CYS A 295 26.42 -11.27 9.09
C CYS A 295 27.77 -11.13 9.79
N GLU A 296 27.81 -11.11 11.13
CA GLU A 296 29.05 -11.04 11.91
C GLU A 296 29.95 -12.26 11.69
N ALA A 297 29.35 -13.41 11.37
CA ALA A 297 30.07 -14.62 10.96
C ALA A 297 30.58 -14.57 9.51
N GLY A 298 30.36 -13.47 8.78
CA GLY A 298 30.77 -13.26 7.39
C GLY A 298 29.72 -13.69 6.36
N GLY A 299 28.49 -13.98 6.79
CA GLY A 299 27.38 -14.32 5.91
C GLY A 299 26.91 -13.11 5.09
N VAL A 300 26.60 -13.35 3.82
CA VAL A 300 25.99 -12.36 2.91
C VAL A 300 24.55 -12.77 2.66
N GLU A 301 23.60 -11.90 2.99
CA GLU A 301 22.19 -12.18 2.71
C GLU A 301 21.85 -11.98 1.23
N PHE A 302 22.28 -10.86 0.66
CA PHE A 302 21.99 -10.47 -0.71
C PHE A 302 23.05 -9.51 -1.24
N SER A 303 23.63 -9.83 -2.40
CA SER A 303 24.63 -8.99 -3.04
C SER A 303 24.47 -9.05 -4.55
N VAL A 304 24.16 -7.90 -5.15
CA VAL A 304 23.96 -7.73 -6.59
C VAL A 304 24.58 -6.44 -7.09
N THR A 305 24.90 -6.42 -8.39
CA THR A 305 25.15 -5.17 -9.14
C THR A 305 24.09 -4.99 -10.21
N VAL A 306 23.69 -3.74 -10.43
CA VAL A 306 22.67 -3.34 -11.41
C VAL A 306 23.32 -2.46 -12.46
N SER A 307 23.10 -2.77 -13.73
CA SER A 307 23.58 -1.97 -14.85
C SER A 307 22.51 -1.87 -15.93
N GLY A 308 21.77 -0.77 -15.95
CA GLY A 308 20.56 -0.67 -16.76
C GLY A 308 19.52 -1.69 -16.29
N ASP A 309 19.02 -2.50 -17.21
CA ASP A 309 18.03 -3.55 -16.92
C ASP A 309 18.66 -4.89 -16.53
N GLU A 310 20.00 -4.97 -16.44
CA GLU A 310 20.71 -6.20 -16.10
C GLU A 310 21.03 -6.24 -14.60
N VAL A 311 20.70 -7.38 -13.98
CA VAL A 311 21.03 -7.70 -12.59
C VAL A 311 22.04 -8.84 -12.57
N ALA A 312 23.23 -8.56 -12.05
CA ALA A 312 24.25 -9.58 -11.83
C ALA A 312 24.26 -10.00 -10.36
N TRP A 313 23.92 -11.27 -10.12
CA TRP A 313 24.04 -11.92 -8.81
C TRP A 313 25.52 -12.11 -8.45
N LEU A 314 25.92 -11.67 -7.26
CA LEU A 314 27.28 -11.81 -6.77
C LEU A 314 27.37 -12.87 -5.66
N ASP A 315 26.52 -12.76 -4.64
CA ASP A 315 26.48 -13.66 -3.50
C ASP A 315 25.16 -13.48 -2.72
N GLY A 316 24.80 -14.43 -1.86
CA GLY A 316 23.60 -14.33 -1.03
C GLY A 316 22.96 -15.66 -0.67
N LEU A 317 21.86 -15.59 0.08
CA LEU A 317 21.02 -16.74 0.39
C LEU A 317 20.30 -17.25 -0.85
N GLU A 318 20.14 -18.57 -0.96
CA GLU A 318 19.40 -19.23 -2.06
C GLU A 318 17.96 -18.70 -2.18
N PHE A 319 17.35 -18.29 -1.06
CA PHE A 319 16.05 -17.64 -1.05
C PHE A 319 15.98 -16.47 -2.05
N TRP A 320 17.05 -15.69 -2.22
CA TRP A 320 17.11 -14.49 -3.07
C TRP A 320 17.65 -14.75 -4.50
N ALA A 321 17.98 -15.99 -4.87
CA ALA A 321 18.55 -16.33 -6.18
C ALA A 321 17.64 -15.98 -7.38
N ASN A 322 18.19 -15.44 -8.47
CA ASN A 322 17.43 -14.88 -9.60
C ASN A 322 16.56 -13.66 -9.22
N PRO A 323 17.18 -12.57 -8.73
CA PRO A 323 16.47 -11.42 -8.20
C PRO A 323 15.64 -10.66 -9.25
N GLY A 324 16.14 -10.57 -10.50
CA GLY A 324 15.44 -9.92 -11.61
C GLY A 324 14.38 -10.79 -12.29
N ASP A 325 14.12 -12.01 -11.79
CA ASP A 325 13.11 -12.91 -12.36
C ASP A 325 11.77 -12.75 -11.61
N SER A 326 10.73 -12.29 -12.31
CA SER A 326 9.41 -12.08 -11.74
C SER A 326 8.73 -13.35 -11.22
N ALA A 327 8.97 -14.50 -11.84
CA ALA A 327 8.42 -15.78 -11.38
C ALA A 327 9.11 -16.22 -10.08
N ALA A 328 10.43 -16.03 -9.97
CA ALA A 328 11.15 -16.29 -8.73
C ALA A 328 10.66 -15.38 -7.59
N ASN A 329 10.37 -14.11 -7.89
CA ASN A 329 9.81 -13.17 -6.90
C ASN A 329 8.37 -13.53 -6.49
N ALA A 330 7.53 -13.97 -7.44
CA ALA A 330 6.21 -14.50 -7.10
C ALA A 330 6.30 -15.71 -6.15
N GLU A 331 7.22 -16.65 -6.41
CA GLU A 331 7.46 -17.81 -5.55
C GLU A 331 7.92 -17.39 -4.14
N ARG A 332 8.73 -16.33 -4.01
CA ARG A 332 9.11 -15.77 -2.69
C ARG A 332 7.91 -15.25 -1.92
N ALA A 333 7.00 -14.54 -2.58
CA ALA A 333 5.77 -14.05 -1.94
C ALA A 333 4.89 -15.23 -1.48
N GLU A 334 4.78 -16.29 -2.27
CA GLU A 334 4.09 -17.53 -1.86
C GLU A 334 4.77 -18.20 -0.66
N LYS A 335 6.11 -18.28 -0.64
CA LYS A 335 6.89 -18.82 0.49
C LYS A 335 6.66 -18.00 1.77
N LEU A 336 6.61 -16.67 1.68
CA LEU A 336 6.29 -15.81 2.80
C LEU A 336 4.90 -16.13 3.39
N VAL A 337 3.88 -16.22 2.54
CA VAL A 337 2.51 -16.57 2.97
C VAL A 337 2.44 -17.97 3.55
N ALA A 338 3.14 -18.94 2.95
CA ALA A 338 3.19 -20.31 3.43
C ALA A 338 3.89 -20.42 4.80
N ALA A 339 5.02 -19.72 4.98
CA ALA A 339 5.77 -19.69 6.23
C ALA A 339 4.93 -19.08 7.36
N TYR A 340 4.24 -17.96 7.10
CA TYR A 340 3.31 -17.38 8.07
C TYR A 340 2.14 -18.32 8.38
N GLY A 341 1.58 -18.96 7.36
CA GLY A 341 0.50 -19.93 7.53
C GLY A 341 0.91 -21.13 8.40
N GLU A 342 2.15 -21.62 8.27
CA GLU A 342 2.68 -22.69 9.11
C GLU A 342 2.97 -22.23 10.54
N LEU A 343 3.52 -21.03 10.71
CA LEU A 343 3.73 -20.41 12.01
C LEU A 343 2.42 -20.30 12.79
N VAL A 344 1.35 -19.80 12.16
CA VAL A 344 0.03 -19.70 12.80
C VAL A 344 -0.55 -21.08 13.15
N LYS A 345 -0.35 -22.10 12.29
CA LYS A 345 -0.86 -23.46 12.58
C LYS A 345 -0.14 -24.13 13.75
N THR A 346 1.17 -23.93 13.85
CA THR A 346 2.02 -24.63 14.83
C THR A 346 2.18 -23.87 16.15
N GLY A 347 2.05 -22.55 16.12
CA GLY A 347 2.28 -21.68 17.27
C GLY A 347 1.73 -20.27 17.08
N ALA A 348 0.42 -20.12 16.99
CA ALA A 348 -0.24 -18.81 16.88
C ALA A 348 -0.01 -17.87 18.10
N LEU A 349 0.45 -18.40 19.23
CA LEU A 349 0.68 -17.61 20.44
C LEU A 349 2.02 -16.88 20.36
N THR A 350 1.95 -15.56 20.40
CA THR A 350 3.10 -14.67 20.58
C THR A 350 3.61 -14.73 22.03
N SER A 351 4.86 -14.34 22.26
CA SER A 351 5.53 -14.45 23.57
C SER A 351 4.89 -13.57 24.65
N ASP A 352 4.18 -12.50 24.27
CA ASP A 352 3.45 -11.59 25.14
C ASP A 352 1.95 -11.95 25.27
N GLY A 353 1.54 -13.10 24.75
CA GLY A 353 0.21 -13.67 24.94
C GLY A 353 -0.82 -13.27 23.88
N GLY A 354 -0.43 -12.55 22.83
CA GLY A 354 -1.27 -12.30 21.66
C GLY A 354 -1.48 -13.52 20.78
N VAL A 355 -2.57 -13.51 20.02
CA VAL A 355 -2.95 -14.61 19.12
C VAL A 355 -2.89 -14.12 17.68
N MET A 356 -1.94 -14.66 16.91
CA MET A 356 -1.87 -14.46 15.47
C MET A 356 -3.00 -15.21 14.76
N LYS A 357 -3.50 -14.61 13.68
CA LYS A 357 -4.66 -15.08 12.91
C LYS A 357 -4.24 -15.53 11.53
N ALA A 358 -4.91 -16.56 11.02
CA ALA A 358 -4.73 -16.99 9.64
C ALA A 358 -5.13 -15.86 8.68
N LEU A 359 -4.40 -15.74 7.57
CA LEU A 359 -4.74 -14.79 6.51
C LEU A 359 -6.02 -15.26 5.80
N PRO A 360 -7.03 -14.37 5.62
CA PRO A 360 -8.14 -14.62 4.72
C PRO A 360 -7.66 -15.01 3.32
N THR A 361 -8.40 -15.89 2.65
CA THR A 361 -8.10 -16.22 1.25
C THR A 361 -8.66 -15.13 0.33
N VAL A 362 -8.04 -14.95 -0.83
CA VAL A 362 -8.54 -14.04 -1.89
C VAL A 362 -10.03 -14.32 -2.19
N ALA A 363 -10.41 -15.59 -2.33
CA ALA A 363 -11.80 -15.97 -2.58
C ALA A 363 -12.77 -15.55 -1.45
N SER A 364 -12.35 -15.66 -0.19
CA SER A 364 -13.16 -15.23 0.96
C SER A 364 -13.34 -13.71 0.98
N LEU A 365 -12.27 -12.96 0.71
CA LEU A 365 -12.32 -11.51 0.61
C LEU A 365 -13.21 -11.06 -0.54
N THR A 366 -13.00 -11.62 -1.74
CA THR A 366 -13.79 -11.30 -2.95
C THR A 366 -15.27 -11.58 -2.74
N THR A 367 -15.62 -12.65 -2.00
CA THR A 367 -17.01 -12.97 -1.67
C THR A 367 -17.63 -12.00 -0.66
N SER A 368 -16.82 -11.53 0.31
CA SER A 368 -17.28 -10.60 1.34
C SER A 368 -17.39 -9.15 0.84
N ASN A 369 -16.65 -8.81 -0.21
CA ASN A 369 -16.58 -7.47 -0.77
C ASN A 369 -17.66 -7.20 -1.82
N PRO A 370 -18.08 -5.94 -1.98
CA PRO A 370 -18.99 -5.55 -3.05
C PRO A 370 -18.32 -5.74 -4.42
N PRO A 371 -19.07 -6.10 -5.47
CA PRO A 371 -18.50 -6.13 -6.82
C PRO A 371 -18.06 -4.72 -7.26
N CYS A 372 -16.98 -4.64 -8.03
CA CYS A 372 -16.32 -3.37 -8.40
C CYS A 372 -17.26 -2.31 -8.99
N TYR A 373 -18.27 -2.71 -9.76
CA TYR A 373 -19.23 -1.77 -10.37
C TYR A 373 -20.09 -1.00 -9.35
N LYS A 374 -20.10 -1.41 -8.07
CA LYS A 374 -20.78 -0.67 -6.99
C LYS A 374 -20.03 0.59 -6.58
N ASN A 375 -18.70 0.58 -6.73
CA ASN A 375 -17.80 1.64 -6.28
C ASN A 375 -17.12 2.38 -7.44
N SER A 376 -17.01 1.76 -8.61
CA SER A 376 -16.30 2.31 -9.77
C SER A 376 -17.24 2.53 -10.97
N LYS A 377 -17.26 3.78 -11.47
CA LYS A 377 -17.97 4.16 -12.70
C LYS A 377 -17.43 3.40 -13.91
N ILE A 378 -16.12 3.24 -14.00
CA ILE A 378 -15.44 2.49 -15.07
C ILE A 378 -15.96 1.06 -15.12
N CYS A 379 -16.01 0.40 -13.96
CA CYS A 379 -16.51 -0.97 -13.84
C CYS A 379 -18.02 -1.09 -14.07
N ALA A 380 -18.79 -0.04 -13.76
CA ALA A 380 -20.21 0.00 -14.07
C ALA A 380 -20.49 0.10 -15.58
N SER A 381 -19.60 0.72 -16.34
CA SER A 381 -19.69 0.86 -17.81
C SER A 381 -18.92 -0.20 -18.61
N ALA A 382 -18.10 -1.03 -17.96
CA ALA A 382 -17.23 -1.97 -18.65
C ALA A 382 -18.02 -3.06 -19.40
N GLU A 383 -17.69 -3.28 -20.68
CA GLU A 383 -18.38 -4.24 -21.56
C GLU A 383 -18.44 -5.65 -20.96
N PHE A 384 -17.32 -6.13 -20.42
CA PHE A 384 -17.21 -7.44 -19.79
C PHE A 384 -17.31 -7.39 -18.26
N GLY A 385 -17.56 -6.20 -17.69
CA GLY A 385 -17.53 -5.97 -16.26
C GLY A 385 -16.11 -5.89 -15.69
N CYS A 386 -16.02 -6.01 -14.37
CA CYS A 386 -14.74 -6.02 -13.64
C CYS A 386 -14.69 -7.21 -12.68
N LYS A 387 -13.47 -7.54 -12.23
CA LYS A 387 -13.22 -8.54 -11.19
C LYS A 387 -12.38 -7.94 -10.05
N ARG A 388 -12.52 -8.48 -8.84
CA ARG A 388 -11.60 -8.21 -7.72
C ARG A 388 -10.55 -9.30 -7.63
N SER A 389 -9.28 -8.90 -7.67
CA SER A 389 -8.13 -9.79 -7.67
C SER A 389 -7.19 -9.51 -6.51
N TYR A 390 -6.31 -10.49 -6.24
CA TYR A 390 -5.24 -10.40 -5.25
C TYR A 390 -5.71 -10.24 -3.80
N SER A 391 -4.76 -10.36 -2.88
CA SER A 391 -4.98 -10.15 -1.45
C SER A 391 -5.42 -8.71 -1.16
N SER A 392 -4.96 -7.77 -1.99
CA SER A 392 -5.31 -6.34 -1.91
C SER A 392 -6.68 -5.97 -2.50
N GLN A 393 -7.37 -6.92 -3.16
CA GLN A 393 -8.74 -6.75 -3.68
C GLN A 393 -8.90 -5.66 -4.75
N ILE A 394 -7.87 -5.52 -5.59
CA ILE A 394 -7.80 -4.56 -6.70
C ILE A 394 -8.87 -4.89 -7.74
N CYS A 395 -9.54 -3.85 -8.23
CA CYS A 395 -10.51 -3.97 -9.31
C CYS A 395 -9.84 -3.86 -10.67
N GLU A 396 -10.07 -4.84 -11.53
CA GLU A 396 -9.54 -4.88 -12.89
C GLU A 396 -10.68 -4.96 -13.91
N VAL A 397 -10.56 -4.18 -14.99
CA VAL A 397 -11.50 -4.25 -16.13
C VAL A 397 -11.25 -5.53 -16.90
N CYS A 398 -12.32 -6.31 -17.12
CA CYS A 398 -12.21 -7.53 -17.89
C CYS A 398 -12.16 -7.24 -19.39
N THR A 399 -11.30 -7.97 -20.12
CA THR A 399 -11.19 -7.90 -21.58
C THR A 399 -12.03 -8.95 -22.30
N SER A 400 -12.62 -9.90 -21.56
CA SER A 400 -13.49 -10.97 -22.04
C SER A 400 -14.44 -11.43 -20.94
N ASN A 401 -15.47 -12.22 -21.30
CA ASN A 401 -16.39 -12.85 -20.34
C ASN A 401 -15.70 -14.03 -19.63
N ASP A 402 -14.82 -13.73 -18.70
CA ASP A 402 -14.07 -14.72 -17.92
C ASP A 402 -14.70 -14.97 -16.53
N SER A 403 -14.27 -16.03 -15.87
CA SER A 403 -14.69 -16.32 -14.49
C SER A 403 -14.33 -15.17 -13.55
N GLY A 404 -15.30 -14.72 -12.75
CA GLY A 404 -15.13 -13.62 -11.79
C GLY A 404 -15.39 -12.22 -12.36
N CYS A 405 -15.58 -12.07 -13.68
CA CYS A 405 -15.96 -10.82 -14.30
C CYS A 405 -17.45 -10.54 -14.07
N VAL A 406 -17.76 -9.52 -13.28
CA VAL A 406 -19.14 -9.16 -12.90
C VAL A 406 -19.53 -7.82 -13.53
N LYS A 407 -20.61 -7.84 -14.31
CA LYS A 407 -21.19 -6.64 -14.93
C LYS A 407 -22.17 -5.95 -13.99
N SER A 408 -22.32 -4.63 -14.16
CA SER A 408 -23.51 -3.96 -13.66
C SER A 408 -24.71 -4.45 -14.46
N TYR A 409 -25.70 -5.06 -13.81
CA TYR A 409 -26.98 -5.31 -14.46
C TYR A 409 -27.64 -3.95 -14.72
N GLN A 410 -27.53 -3.43 -15.94
CA GLN A 410 -28.49 -2.43 -16.41
C GLN A 410 -29.78 -3.22 -16.68
N SER A 411 -30.85 -2.86 -15.98
CA SER A 411 -32.18 -3.26 -16.41
C SER A 411 -32.42 -2.59 -17.76
N ASP A 412 -32.35 -3.37 -18.84
CA ASP A 412 -32.79 -2.96 -20.17
C ASP A 412 -34.26 -2.50 -20.15
#